data_AF-A0A8J5LEP5-F1
#
_entry.id   AF-A0A8J5LEP5-F1
#
_cell.length_a   1.000
_cell.length_b   1.000
_cell.length_c   1.000
_cell.angle_alpha   90.00
_cell.angle_beta   90.00
_cell.angle_gamma   90.00
#
_symmetry.space_group_name_H-M   'P 1'
#
loop_
_entity.id
_entity.type
_entity.pdbx_description
1 polymer ?
#
loop_
_entity_poly.entity_id
_entity_poly.type
_entity_poly.pdbx_seq_one_letter_code
_entity_poly.pdbx_strand_id
1 'polypeptide(L)'
;MFSDTAIQLQPILAQWVQNTHALAPGITAPGATASTSLTWGGGELVAVGGKVALLPIPLGTADFLVHHIHAFTIHVTILILLKGVLFARSSRLIPDKANLGFRFPCDGPGRGGTCQVSAWDHVFLGLFWMYNSISEETLRRVPLLLMGGSEISYGHRHLSSRGYWQELIESIVWAHNKLKVAPATQPRALSIVQGRVVGVTHYLLGGIATTWAFFLARIIAVG
;
A
#
# COMPACT_ATOMS: atom_id res chain seq x y z
N MET A 1 0.90 13.71 25.81
CA MET A 1 1.08 13.27 24.41
C MET A 1 2.38 12.49 24.31
N PHE A 2 2.47 11.46 23.47
CA PHE A 2 3.75 10.79 23.21
C PHE A 2 4.59 11.65 22.28
N SER A 3 5.73 12.15 22.76
CA SER A 3 6.65 13.01 22.03
C SER A 3 7.99 13.08 22.76
N ASP A 4 9.03 13.58 22.08
CA ASP A 4 10.36 13.76 22.69
C ASP A 4 10.38 14.78 23.84
N THR A 5 9.39 15.67 23.90
CA THR A 5 9.26 16.70 24.95
C THR A 5 8.32 16.33 26.10
N ALA A 6 7.62 15.20 26.01
CA ALA A 6 6.65 14.77 27.01
C ALA A 6 6.89 13.30 27.39
N ILE A 7 5.97 12.39 27.05
CA ILE A 7 6.16 10.96 27.32
C ILE A 7 6.94 10.37 26.14
N GLN A 8 8.20 10.03 26.39
CA GLN A 8 9.11 9.54 25.36
C GLN A 8 8.95 8.04 25.15
N LEU A 9 8.95 7.61 23.89
CA LEU A 9 9.05 6.20 23.49
C LEU A 9 10.27 6.04 22.61
N GLN A 10 11.44 5.90 23.23
CA GLN A 10 12.71 5.90 22.50
C GLN A 10 12.97 4.54 21.81
N PRO A 11 13.46 4.54 20.56
CA PRO A 11 13.88 3.33 19.86
C PRO A 11 15.29 2.89 20.31
N ILE A 12 15.43 2.54 21.59
CA ILE A 12 16.74 2.25 22.24
C ILE A 12 17.54 1.18 21.49
N LEU A 13 16.88 0.12 21.02
CA LEU A 13 17.54 -0.94 20.26
C LEU A 13 18.13 -0.42 18.94
N ALA A 14 17.40 0.44 18.23
CA ALA A 14 17.90 1.02 17.00
C ALA A 14 19.09 1.94 17.28
N GLN A 15 19.00 2.81 18.30
CA GLN A 15 20.09 3.69 18.71
C GLN A 15 21.35 2.90 19.13
N TRP A 16 21.18 1.77 19.83
CA TRP A 16 22.27 0.87 20.16
C TRP A 16 22.94 0.28 18.91
N VAL A 17 22.17 -0.15 17.91
CA VAL A 17 22.71 -0.59 16.62
C VAL A 17 23.43 0.56 15.91
N GLN A 18 22.87 1.78 15.89
CA GLN A 18 23.52 2.95 15.29
C GLN A 18 24.89 3.20 15.93
N ASN A 19 24.98 3.21 17.26
CA ASN A 19 26.23 3.42 17.99
C ASN A 19 27.26 2.32 17.74
N THR A 20 26.82 1.06 17.68
CA THR A 20 27.70 -0.08 17.39
C THR A 20 28.33 0.06 16.00
N HIS A 21 27.55 0.50 15.00
CA HIS A 21 28.04 0.69 13.64
C HIS A 21 28.89 1.96 13.47
N ALA A 22 28.57 3.03 14.21
CA ALA A 22 29.33 4.27 14.21
C ALA A 22 30.74 4.08 14.80
N LEU A 23 30.86 3.28 15.87
CA LEU A 23 32.12 3.01 16.57
C LEU A 23 32.87 1.77 16.07
N ALA A 24 32.34 1.06 15.06
CA ALA A 24 32.97 -0.14 14.55
C ALA A 24 34.39 0.06 13.98
N PRO A 25 34.68 1.13 13.19
CA PRO A 25 36.01 1.35 12.61
C PRO A 25 37.08 1.47 13.69
N GLY A 26 38.16 0.70 13.56
CA GLY A 26 39.28 0.70 14.51
C GLY A 26 39.04 -0.09 15.81
N ILE A 27 37.81 -0.52 16.11
CA ILE A 27 37.49 -1.34 17.29
C ILE A 27 37.10 -2.76 16.86
N THR A 28 35.87 -2.94 16.38
CA THR A 28 35.34 -4.25 15.94
C THR A 28 35.61 -4.51 14.46
N ALA A 29 35.98 -3.47 13.70
CA ALA A 29 36.45 -3.54 12.32
C ALA A 29 37.80 -2.80 12.18
N PRO A 30 38.93 -3.42 12.59
CA PRO A 30 40.24 -2.74 12.65
C PRO A 30 40.78 -2.25 11.29
N GLY A 31 40.42 -2.94 10.20
CA GLY A 31 40.82 -2.56 8.83
C GLY A 31 39.90 -1.54 8.16
N ALA A 32 38.79 -1.16 8.80
CA ALA A 32 37.86 -0.19 8.25
C ALA A 32 38.26 1.24 8.68
N THR A 33 38.25 2.17 7.74
CA THR A 33 38.57 3.59 7.97
C THR A 33 37.32 4.46 8.17
N ALA A 34 36.14 3.94 7.85
CA ALA A 34 34.86 4.61 8.02
C ALA A 34 33.76 3.60 8.38
N SER A 35 32.67 4.08 8.97
CA SER A 35 31.49 3.26 9.29
C SER A 35 30.78 2.79 8.01
N THR A 36 29.86 1.84 8.13
CA THR A 36 29.12 1.29 6.98
C THR A 36 28.20 2.31 6.29
N SER A 37 27.85 3.41 6.98
CA SER A 37 27.09 4.54 6.44
C SER A 37 27.27 5.75 7.35
N LEU A 38 27.34 6.94 6.76
CA LEU A 38 27.40 8.21 7.52
C LEU A 38 26.07 8.49 8.27
N THR A 39 24.99 7.79 7.94
CA THR A 39 23.69 7.91 8.62
C THR A 39 23.70 7.41 10.05
N TRP A 40 24.64 6.52 10.43
CA TRP A 40 24.74 5.94 11.77
C TRP A 40 25.22 6.94 12.84
N GLY A 41 25.85 8.05 12.43
CA GLY A 41 26.54 8.97 13.33
C GLY A 41 28.06 8.73 13.37
N GLY A 42 28.79 9.66 13.98
CA GLY A 42 30.24 9.58 14.18
C GLY A 42 31.14 10.05 13.03
N GLY A 43 30.57 10.37 11.85
CA GLY A 43 31.28 10.96 10.71
C GLY A 43 30.96 12.44 10.51
N GLU A 44 31.82 13.17 9.78
CA GLU A 44 31.56 14.57 9.39
C GLU A 44 30.40 14.67 8.38
N LEU A 45 29.69 15.81 8.42
CA LEU A 45 28.71 16.18 7.41
C LEU A 45 29.40 16.26 6.04
N VAL A 46 28.92 15.47 5.08
CA VAL A 46 29.43 15.53 3.71
C VAL A 46 28.55 16.47 2.91
N ALA A 47 29.14 17.54 2.37
CA ALA A 47 28.47 18.49 1.51
C ALA A 47 29.13 18.52 0.12
N VAL A 48 28.29 18.61 -0.93
CA VAL A 48 28.73 18.72 -2.33
C VAL A 48 27.97 19.86 -2.98
N GLY A 49 28.69 20.81 -3.59
CA GLY A 49 28.06 21.94 -4.27
C GLY A 49 27.19 22.82 -3.36
N GLY A 50 27.57 22.97 -2.08
CA GLY A 50 26.81 23.74 -1.10
C GLY A 50 25.54 23.06 -0.56
N LYS A 51 25.26 21.81 -0.96
CA LYS A 51 24.15 20.99 -0.48
C LYS A 51 24.66 19.86 0.41
N VAL A 52 23.92 19.49 1.45
CA VAL A 52 24.25 18.34 2.30
C VAL A 52 23.98 17.06 1.51
N ALA A 53 25.01 16.26 1.29
CA ALA A 53 24.92 14.98 0.57
C ALA A 53 24.44 13.87 1.51
N LEU A 54 25.00 13.77 2.72
CA LEU A 54 24.57 12.83 3.76
C LEU A 54 24.77 13.43 5.15
N LEU A 55 23.86 13.13 6.08
CA LEU A 55 23.96 13.49 7.49
C LEU A 55 23.52 12.33 8.41
N PRO A 56 23.98 12.30 9.68
CA PRO A 56 23.44 11.39 10.69
C PRO A 56 21.93 11.54 10.86
N ILE A 57 21.20 10.43 10.96
CA ILE A 57 19.75 10.44 11.12
C ILE A 57 19.43 10.10 12.59
N PRO A 58 19.12 11.10 13.44
CA PRO A 58 18.72 10.84 14.81
C PRO A 58 17.35 10.16 14.82
N LEU A 59 17.19 9.17 15.69
CA LEU A 59 15.93 8.42 15.86
C LEU A 59 15.27 8.83 17.17
N GLY A 60 14.05 9.33 17.10
CA GLY A 60 13.27 9.77 18.27
C GLY A 60 11.95 9.02 18.45
N THR A 61 11.05 9.59 19.25
CA THR A 61 9.73 9.03 19.54
C THR A 61 8.86 8.91 18.29
N ALA A 62 8.94 9.88 17.37
CA ALA A 62 8.22 9.82 16.10
C ALA A 62 8.66 8.64 15.23
N ASP A 63 9.97 8.37 15.18
CA ASP A 63 10.51 7.21 14.47
C ASP A 63 10.05 5.90 15.09
N PHE A 64 10.02 5.80 16.42
CA PHE A 64 9.49 4.61 17.09
C PHE A 64 8.05 4.33 16.66
N LEU A 65 7.19 5.35 16.64
CA LEU A 65 5.78 5.20 16.26
C LEU A 65 5.62 4.77 14.81
N VAL A 66 6.27 5.44 13.86
CA VAL A 66 6.11 5.13 12.42
C VAL A 66 6.63 3.73 12.08
N HIS A 67 7.72 3.27 12.70
CA HIS A 67 8.22 1.90 12.48
C HIS A 67 7.23 0.85 13.00
N HIS A 68 6.48 1.12 14.07
CA HIS A 68 5.42 0.23 14.53
C HIS A 68 4.22 0.23 13.59
N ILE A 69 3.88 1.38 12.99
CA ILE A 69 2.85 1.45 11.96
C ILE A 69 3.29 0.64 10.73
N HIS A 70 4.54 0.76 10.28
CA HIS A 70 5.07 -0.07 9.18
C HIS A 70 5.03 -1.55 9.52
N ALA A 71 5.45 -1.94 10.73
CA ALA A 71 5.33 -3.31 11.17
C ALA A 71 3.86 -3.77 11.12
N PHE A 72 2.93 -2.98 11.64
CA PHE A 72 1.50 -3.28 11.60
C PHE A 72 1.00 -3.50 10.16
N THR A 73 1.27 -2.58 9.24
CA THR A 73 0.78 -2.69 7.84
C THR A 73 1.39 -3.88 7.10
N ILE A 74 2.66 -4.19 7.34
CA ILE A 74 3.32 -5.39 6.81
C ILE A 74 2.67 -6.66 7.38
N HIS A 75 2.45 -6.74 8.69
CA HIS A 75 1.82 -7.90 9.32
C HIS A 75 0.39 -8.12 8.82
N VAL A 76 -0.40 -7.05 8.63
CA VAL A 76 -1.75 -7.18 8.05
C VAL A 76 -1.69 -7.65 6.60
N THR A 77 -0.76 -7.13 5.79
CA THR A 77 -0.55 -7.60 4.40
C THR A 77 -0.21 -9.08 4.37
N ILE A 78 0.73 -9.53 5.21
CA ILE A 78 1.11 -10.94 5.34
C ILE A 78 -0.08 -11.77 5.81
N LEU A 79 -0.84 -11.31 6.81
CA LEU A 79 -2.02 -12.02 7.32
C LEU A 79 -3.04 -12.27 6.22
N ILE A 80 -3.33 -11.27 5.38
CA ILE A 80 -4.28 -11.38 4.27
C ILE A 80 -3.77 -12.39 3.22
N LEU A 81 -2.52 -12.25 2.79
CA LEU A 81 -1.94 -13.12 1.76
C LEU A 81 -1.78 -14.56 2.25
N LEU A 82 -1.26 -14.75 3.46
CA LEU A 82 -1.08 -16.06 4.08
C LEU A 82 -2.41 -16.76 4.30
N LYS A 83 -3.44 -16.03 4.78
CA LYS A 83 -4.81 -16.56 4.86
C LYS A 83 -5.33 -16.99 3.50
N GLY A 84 -5.11 -16.18 2.47
CA GLY A 84 -5.49 -16.51 1.09
C GLY A 84 -4.86 -17.80 0.58
N VAL A 85 -3.57 -18.01 0.90
CA VAL A 85 -2.82 -19.21 0.53
C VAL A 85 -3.28 -20.44 1.32
N LEU A 86 -3.33 -20.35 2.65
CA LEU A 86 -3.67 -21.50 3.52
C LEU A 86 -5.10 -21.98 3.31
N PHE A 87 -6.05 -21.06 3.06
CA PHE A 87 -7.47 -21.39 2.85
C PHE A 87 -7.88 -21.43 1.38
N ALA A 88 -6.93 -21.60 0.45
CA ALA A 88 -7.22 -21.68 -0.99
C ALA A 88 -7.94 -22.98 -1.37
N ARG A 89 -7.55 -24.11 -0.77
CA ARG A 89 -8.09 -25.44 -1.13
C ARG A 89 -9.36 -25.81 -0.38
N SER A 90 -9.46 -25.42 0.88
CA SER A 90 -10.64 -25.68 1.70
C SER A 90 -10.70 -24.67 2.85
N SER A 91 -11.89 -24.50 3.40
CA SER A 91 -12.11 -23.82 4.67
C SER A 91 -13.25 -24.49 5.41
N ARG A 92 -13.40 -24.18 6.71
CA ARG A 92 -14.58 -24.65 7.47
C ARG A 92 -15.90 -24.19 6.83
N LEU A 93 -15.90 -23.02 6.19
CA LEU A 93 -17.09 -22.47 5.52
C LEU A 93 -17.34 -23.10 4.16
N ILE A 94 -16.31 -23.42 3.37
CA ILE A 94 -16.42 -24.01 2.02
C ILE A 94 -15.40 -25.15 1.93
N PRO A 95 -15.81 -26.40 2.22
CA PRO A 95 -14.90 -27.55 2.25
C PRO A 95 -14.29 -27.90 0.90
N ASP A 96 -15.01 -27.66 -0.18
CA ASP A 96 -14.71 -28.03 -1.57
C ASP A 96 -14.18 -26.86 -2.41
N LYS A 97 -13.58 -25.85 -1.77
CA LYS A 97 -13.10 -24.63 -2.44
C LYS A 97 -12.13 -24.91 -3.59
N ALA A 98 -11.33 -25.97 -3.50
CA ALA A 98 -10.42 -26.39 -4.56
C ALA A 98 -11.13 -26.62 -5.92
N ASN A 99 -12.39 -27.07 -5.91
CA ASN A 99 -13.16 -27.33 -7.12
C ASN A 99 -13.66 -26.04 -7.78
N LEU A 100 -13.84 -24.96 -7.01
CA LEU A 100 -14.19 -23.63 -7.52
C LEU A 100 -12.99 -22.93 -8.19
N GLY A 101 -11.78 -23.42 -7.94
CA GLY A 101 -10.54 -22.91 -8.52
C GLY A 101 -9.99 -21.67 -7.79
N PHE A 102 -8.95 -21.07 -8.36
CA PHE A 102 -8.24 -19.93 -7.74
C PHE A 102 -9.04 -18.62 -7.81
N ARG A 103 -9.78 -18.41 -8.91
CA ARG A 103 -10.43 -17.14 -9.24
C ARG A 103 -11.93 -17.33 -9.47
N PHE A 104 -12.72 -17.02 -8.46
CA PHE A 104 -14.18 -17.02 -8.51
C PHE A 104 -14.73 -15.92 -7.59
N PRO A 105 -15.90 -15.32 -7.89
CA PRO A 105 -16.36 -14.13 -7.18
C PRO A 105 -16.95 -14.41 -5.77
N CYS A 106 -17.65 -15.54 -5.64
CA CYS A 106 -18.36 -16.02 -4.46
C CYS A 106 -18.88 -17.45 -4.72
N ASP A 107 -19.32 -18.13 -3.65
CA ASP A 107 -20.10 -19.38 -3.66
C ASP A 107 -21.57 -19.08 -3.26
N GLY A 108 -22.18 -18.14 -3.99
CA GLY A 108 -23.56 -17.68 -3.76
C GLY A 108 -23.82 -16.89 -2.47
N PRO A 109 -25.09 -16.51 -2.20
CA PRO A 109 -25.50 -15.75 -1.01
C PRO A 109 -25.72 -16.62 0.24
N GLY A 110 -25.63 -17.95 0.11
CA GLY A 110 -25.84 -18.89 1.22
C GLY A 110 -24.81 -18.72 2.35
N ARG A 111 -25.06 -19.38 3.49
CA ARG A 111 -24.18 -19.38 4.68
C ARG A 111 -23.85 -17.98 5.22
N GLY A 112 -24.75 -17.00 5.04
CA GLY A 112 -24.55 -15.61 5.46
C GLY A 112 -23.78 -14.74 4.45
N GLY A 113 -23.49 -15.26 3.25
CA GLY A 113 -22.75 -14.61 2.19
C GLY A 113 -21.30 -15.08 2.09
N THR A 114 -20.89 -15.51 0.90
CA THR A 114 -19.54 -16.06 0.63
C THR A 114 -18.74 -15.18 -0.35
N CYS A 115 -19.00 -13.88 -0.34
CA CYS A 115 -18.23 -12.92 -1.14
C CYS A 115 -16.76 -12.91 -0.72
N GLN A 116 -15.87 -12.76 -1.70
CA GLN A 116 -14.42 -12.57 -1.49
C GLN A 116 -13.70 -13.71 -0.77
N VAL A 117 -14.21 -14.94 -0.90
CA VAL A 117 -13.59 -16.13 -0.28
C VAL A 117 -12.48 -16.75 -1.13
N SER A 118 -12.34 -16.36 -2.39
CA SER A 118 -11.32 -16.93 -3.29
C SER A 118 -9.91 -16.47 -2.91
N ALA A 119 -8.90 -17.25 -3.25
CA ALA A 119 -7.50 -16.84 -3.05
C ALA A 119 -7.16 -15.61 -3.90
N TRP A 120 -7.75 -15.49 -5.09
CA TRP A 120 -7.65 -14.29 -5.91
C TRP A 120 -8.17 -13.03 -5.20
N ASP A 121 -9.26 -13.14 -4.44
CA ASP A 121 -9.79 -12.02 -3.67
C ASP A 121 -8.90 -11.60 -2.50
N HIS A 122 -8.12 -12.53 -1.94
CA HIS A 122 -7.12 -12.20 -0.94
C HIS A 122 -5.93 -11.46 -1.57
N VAL A 123 -5.55 -11.78 -2.81
CA VAL A 123 -4.58 -10.97 -3.57
C VAL A 123 -5.14 -9.57 -3.82
N PHE A 124 -6.41 -9.46 -4.24
CA PHE A 124 -7.09 -8.17 -4.41
C PHE A 124 -7.05 -7.32 -3.14
N LEU A 125 -7.40 -7.88 -1.97
CA LEU A 125 -7.32 -7.18 -0.68
C LEU A 125 -5.88 -6.86 -0.28
N GLY A 126 -4.95 -7.79 -0.53
CA GLY A 126 -3.54 -7.63 -0.24
C GLY A 126 -2.90 -6.47 -1.02
N LEU A 127 -3.36 -6.19 -2.24
CA LEU A 127 -2.89 -5.04 -3.02
C LEU A 127 -3.21 -3.68 -2.36
N PHE A 128 -4.37 -3.53 -1.72
CA PHE A 128 -4.69 -2.31 -0.99
C PHE A 128 -3.81 -2.12 0.25
N TRP A 129 -3.55 -3.20 0.99
CA TRP A 129 -2.72 -3.15 2.19
C TRP A 129 -1.24 -2.97 1.86
N MET A 130 -0.77 -3.59 0.78
CA MET A 130 0.55 -3.33 0.22
C MET A 130 0.69 -1.86 -0.18
N TYR A 131 -0.29 -1.30 -0.89
CA TYR A 131 -0.29 0.12 -1.24
C TYR A 131 -0.23 1.02 -0.01
N ASN A 132 -1.02 0.71 1.04
CA ASN A 132 -1.00 1.48 2.28
C ASN A 132 0.38 1.43 2.96
N SER A 133 0.96 0.23 3.07
CA SER A 133 2.29 0.01 3.67
C SER A 133 3.39 0.78 2.93
N ILE A 134 3.39 0.72 1.59
CA ILE A 134 4.38 1.44 0.76
C ILE A 134 4.16 2.95 0.83
N SER A 135 2.91 3.41 0.85
CA SER A 135 2.59 4.84 0.89
C SER A 135 3.05 5.48 2.19
N GLU A 136 2.87 4.82 3.34
CA GLU A 136 3.37 5.29 4.64
C GLU A 136 4.90 5.39 4.67
N GLU A 137 5.61 4.36 4.19
CA GLU A 137 7.08 4.35 4.08
C GLU A 137 7.58 5.49 3.18
N THR A 138 6.87 5.75 2.08
CA THR A 138 7.24 6.81 1.14
C THR A 138 7.00 8.20 1.75
N LEU A 139 5.86 8.39 2.42
CA LEU A 139 5.51 9.65 3.09
C LEU A 139 6.41 9.94 4.29
N ARG A 140 6.93 8.92 5.00
CA ARG A 140 7.94 9.09 6.07
C ARG A 140 9.16 9.87 5.60
N ARG A 141 9.56 9.73 4.34
CA ARG A 141 10.75 10.40 3.78
C ARG A 141 10.52 11.87 3.42
N VAL A 142 9.31 12.40 3.61
CA VAL A 142 8.98 13.82 3.45
C VAL A 142 8.92 14.48 4.82
N PRO A 143 9.67 15.58 5.06
CA PRO A 143 9.52 16.36 6.27
C PRO A 143 8.08 16.88 6.42
N LEU A 144 7.49 16.73 7.62
CA LEU A 144 6.10 17.14 7.95
C LEU A 144 5.79 18.60 7.56
N LEU A 145 6.80 19.48 7.56
CA LEU A 145 6.71 20.90 7.19
C LEU A 145 6.40 21.15 5.70
N LEU A 146 6.37 20.11 4.85
CA LEU A 146 6.14 20.23 3.40
C LEU A 146 4.81 19.64 2.92
N MET A 147 3.97 19.14 3.84
CA MET A 147 2.64 18.58 3.54
C MET A 147 1.63 19.72 3.29
N GLY A 148 1.62 20.25 2.06
CA GLY A 148 0.54 21.12 1.59
C GLY A 148 -0.70 20.28 1.25
N GLY A 149 -1.79 20.49 1.98
CA GLY A 149 -3.04 19.76 1.77
C GLY A 149 -3.70 20.12 0.44
N SER A 150 -3.83 19.13 -0.43
CA SER A 150 -4.82 19.14 -1.50
C SER A 150 -5.45 17.75 -1.59
N GLU A 151 -6.74 17.67 -1.31
CA GLU A 151 -7.51 16.43 -1.48
C GLU A 151 -7.79 16.21 -2.96
N ILE A 152 -7.18 15.18 -3.54
CA ILE A 152 -7.58 14.65 -4.85
C ILE A 152 -8.47 13.44 -4.59
N SER A 153 -9.79 13.67 -4.64
CA SER A 153 -10.79 12.62 -4.57
C SER A 153 -10.96 11.99 -5.96
N TYR A 154 -10.37 10.80 -6.16
CA TYR A 154 -10.81 9.93 -7.25
C TYR A 154 -12.11 9.27 -6.84
N GLY A 155 -13.19 9.59 -7.55
CA GLY A 155 -14.53 9.07 -7.30
C GLY A 155 -14.52 7.57 -7.03
N HIS A 156 -14.96 7.19 -5.83
CA HIS A 156 -14.92 5.83 -5.29
C HIS A 156 -16.00 4.96 -5.96
N ARG A 157 -15.78 4.57 -7.23
CA ARG A 157 -16.70 3.71 -8.00
C ARG A 157 -16.56 2.22 -7.64
N HIS A 158 -16.02 1.89 -6.47
CA HIS A 158 -15.87 0.53 -5.94
C HIS A 158 -17.15 -0.01 -5.28
N LEU A 159 -18.18 0.83 -5.09
CA LEU A 159 -19.36 0.50 -4.28
C LEU A 159 -20.56 -0.06 -5.07
N SER A 160 -20.58 -0.01 -6.41
CA SER A 160 -21.76 -0.48 -7.16
C SER A 160 -21.61 -1.91 -7.69
N SER A 161 -22.64 -2.71 -7.44
CA SER A 161 -22.70 -4.13 -7.81
C SER A 161 -22.97 -4.32 -9.31
N ARG A 162 -22.49 -5.43 -9.89
CA ARG A 162 -22.74 -5.80 -11.29
C ARG A 162 -24.23 -5.74 -11.67
N GLY A 163 -25.13 -6.14 -10.77
CA GLY A 163 -26.58 -6.15 -11.00
C GLY A 163 -27.12 -4.77 -11.40
N TYR A 164 -26.75 -3.73 -10.64
CA TYR A 164 -27.13 -2.34 -10.95
C TYR A 164 -26.69 -1.91 -12.36
N TRP A 165 -25.44 -2.19 -12.74
CA TRP A 165 -24.95 -1.85 -14.08
C TRP A 165 -25.62 -2.66 -15.18
N GLN A 166 -25.98 -3.91 -14.91
CA GLN A 166 -26.64 -4.76 -15.89
C GLN A 166 -28.07 -4.27 -16.18
N GLU A 167 -28.83 -3.89 -15.16
CA GLU A 167 -30.17 -3.30 -15.31
C GLU A 167 -30.13 -1.96 -16.07
N LEU A 168 -29.11 -1.14 -15.81
CA LEU A 168 -28.89 0.09 -16.55
C LEU A 168 -28.56 -0.20 -18.03
N ILE A 169 -27.70 -1.18 -18.31
CA ILE A 169 -27.37 -1.58 -19.69
C ILE A 169 -28.60 -2.08 -20.43
N GLU A 170 -29.48 -2.84 -19.77
CA GLU A 170 -30.74 -3.30 -20.38
C GLU A 170 -31.67 -2.14 -20.77
N SER A 171 -31.76 -1.12 -19.92
CA SER A 171 -32.49 0.11 -20.21
C SER A 171 -31.89 0.86 -21.41
N ILE A 172 -30.56 0.91 -21.52
CA ILE A 172 -29.85 1.54 -22.64
C ILE A 172 -30.03 0.75 -23.93
N VAL A 173 -29.94 -0.58 -23.88
CA VAL A 173 -30.14 -1.48 -25.02
C VAL A 173 -31.56 -1.35 -25.57
N TRP A 174 -32.56 -1.22 -24.70
CA TRP A 174 -33.93 -0.94 -25.12
C TRP A 174 -34.01 0.32 -25.99
N ALA A 175 -33.35 1.42 -25.58
CA ALA A 175 -33.31 2.67 -26.37
C ALA A 175 -32.58 2.50 -27.71
N HIS A 176 -31.45 1.80 -27.73
CA HIS A 176 -30.68 1.54 -28.96
C HIS A 176 -31.47 0.69 -29.97
N ASN A 177 -32.26 -0.29 -29.47
CA ASN A 177 -33.14 -1.09 -30.30
C ASN A 177 -34.25 -0.25 -30.94
N LYS A 178 -34.81 0.74 -30.23
CA LYS A 178 -35.81 1.66 -30.79
C LYS A 178 -35.25 2.50 -31.93
N LEU A 179 -33.98 2.88 -31.86
CA LEU A 179 -33.29 3.65 -32.88
C LEU A 179 -32.58 2.79 -33.94
N LYS A 180 -32.69 1.45 -33.87
CA LYS A 180 -32.02 0.49 -34.77
C LYS A 180 -30.49 0.65 -34.85
N VAL A 181 -29.87 1.14 -33.78
CA VAL A 181 -28.41 1.32 -33.65
C VAL A 181 -27.81 0.34 -32.63
N ALA A 182 -28.55 -0.70 -32.26
CA ALA A 182 -28.06 -1.71 -31.33
C ALA A 182 -26.90 -2.50 -31.97
N PRO A 183 -25.80 -2.73 -31.24
CA PRO A 183 -24.70 -3.52 -31.75
C PRO A 183 -25.09 -5.00 -31.87
N ALA A 184 -24.48 -5.72 -32.82
CA ALA A 184 -24.69 -7.15 -33.00
C ALA A 184 -24.21 -7.99 -31.80
N THR A 185 -23.15 -7.53 -31.13
CA THR A 185 -22.64 -8.15 -29.90
C THR A 185 -23.39 -7.64 -28.68
N GLN A 186 -23.98 -8.54 -27.90
CA GLN A 186 -24.75 -8.18 -26.71
C GLN A 186 -23.86 -7.47 -25.66
N PRO A 187 -24.16 -6.21 -25.29
CA PRO A 187 -23.42 -5.54 -24.23
C PRO A 187 -23.78 -6.18 -22.87
N ARG A 188 -22.75 -6.40 -22.05
CA ARG A 188 -22.90 -6.96 -20.70
C ARG A 188 -22.07 -6.15 -19.72
N ALA A 189 -22.58 -5.99 -18.50
CA ALA A 189 -21.77 -5.45 -17.42
C ALA A 189 -20.57 -6.36 -17.16
N LEU A 190 -19.46 -5.76 -16.70
CA LEU A 190 -18.25 -6.49 -16.32
C LEU A 190 -18.59 -7.60 -15.31
N SER A 191 -17.90 -8.74 -15.41
CA SER A 191 -17.99 -9.76 -14.37
C SER A 191 -17.54 -9.20 -13.01
N ILE A 192 -18.01 -9.80 -11.91
CA ILE A 192 -17.67 -9.33 -10.55
C ILE A 192 -16.14 -9.28 -10.35
N VAL A 193 -15.43 -10.31 -10.81
CA VAL A 193 -13.97 -10.36 -10.74
C VAL A 193 -13.32 -9.29 -11.64
N GLN A 194 -13.83 -9.06 -12.85
CA GLN A 194 -13.32 -7.97 -13.70
C GLN A 194 -13.58 -6.59 -13.07
N GLY A 195 -14.73 -6.36 -12.45
CA GLY A 195 -15.02 -5.13 -11.73
C GLY A 195 -14.02 -4.89 -10.59
N ARG A 196 -13.68 -5.95 -9.83
CA ARG A 196 -12.62 -5.89 -8.81
C ARG A 196 -11.25 -5.57 -9.42
N VAL A 197 -10.85 -6.22 -10.52
CA VAL A 197 -9.60 -5.91 -11.25
C VAL A 197 -9.56 -4.44 -11.67
N VAL A 198 -10.58 -3.99 -12.40
CA VAL A 198 -10.65 -2.61 -12.91
C VAL A 198 -10.56 -1.62 -11.75
N GLY A 199 -11.29 -1.88 -10.66
CA GLY A 199 -11.27 -1.03 -9.48
C GLY A 199 -9.91 -0.97 -8.80
N VAL A 200 -9.24 -2.11 -8.57
CA VAL A 200 -7.89 -2.09 -7.93
C VAL A 200 -6.86 -1.46 -8.85
N THR A 201 -6.93 -1.69 -10.16
CA THR A 201 -6.03 -1.05 -11.14
C THR A 201 -6.15 0.46 -11.10
N HIS A 202 -7.37 1.01 -11.15
CA HIS A 202 -7.56 2.47 -11.10
C HIS A 202 -7.20 3.06 -9.74
N TYR A 203 -7.47 2.34 -8.65
CA TYR A 203 -7.09 2.77 -7.31
C TYR A 203 -5.57 2.88 -7.18
N LEU A 204 -4.83 1.84 -7.56
CA LEU A 204 -3.37 1.84 -7.50
C LEU A 204 -2.76 2.86 -8.46
N LEU A 205 -3.24 2.91 -9.71
CA LEU A 205 -2.74 3.86 -10.70
C LEU A 205 -2.97 5.31 -10.23
N GLY A 206 -4.19 5.64 -9.80
CA GLY A 206 -4.53 6.98 -9.32
C GLY A 206 -3.73 7.37 -8.07
N GLY A 207 -3.61 6.45 -7.11
CA GLY A 207 -2.81 6.66 -5.90
C GLY A 207 -1.34 6.89 -6.21
N ILE A 208 -0.70 5.95 -6.93
CA ILE A 208 0.72 6.03 -7.28
C ILE A 208 1.01 7.26 -8.14
N ALA A 209 0.20 7.55 -9.15
CA ALA A 209 0.41 8.71 -10.03
C ALA A 209 0.28 10.04 -9.27
N THR A 210 -0.65 10.11 -8.31
CA THR A 210 -0.83 11.31 -7.47
C THR A 210 0.38 11.53 -6.56
N THR A 211 0.81 10.48 -5.88
CA THR A 211 2.02 10.50 -5.05
C THR A 211 3.23 10.88 -5.90
N TRP A 212 3.41 10.24 -7.06
CA TRP A 212 4.51 10.54 -8.00
C TRP A 212 4.53 12.01 -8.43
N ALA A 213 3.38 12.56 -8.86
CA ALA A 213 3.28 13.96 -9.27
C ALA A 213 3.63 14.92 -8.13
N PHE A 214 3.14 14.64 -6.92
CA PHE A 214 3.46 15.42 -5.73
C PHE A 214 4.97 15.41 -5.43
N PHE A 215 5.57 14.21 -5.38
CA PHE A 215 7.00 14.06 -5.05
C PHE A 215 7.89 14.73 -6.10
N LEU A 216 7.61 14.54 -7.40
CA LEU A 216 8.41 15.17 -8.46
C LEU A 216 8.27 16.69 -8.47
N ALA A 217 7.05 17.21 -8.41
CA ALA A 217 6.85 18.66 -8.37
C ALA A 217 7.54 19.27 -7.16
N ARG A 218 7.49 18.59 -6.01
CA ARG A 218 8.10 19.09 -4.78
C ARG A 218 9.62 19.05 -4.80
N ILE A 219 10.22 17.93 -5.21
CA ILE A 219 11.68 17.80 -5.19
C ILE A 219 12.34 18.71 -6.22
N ILE A 220 11.70 18.95 -7.37
CA ILE A 220 12.22 19.90 -8.38
C ILE A 220 12.13 21.35 -7.88
N ALA A 221 11.09 21.69 -7.12
CA ALA A 221 10.90 23.07 -6.64
C ALA A 221 11.83 23.45 -5.47
N VAL A 222 12.25 22.47 -4.65
CA VAL A 222 13.02 22.72 -3.40
C VAL A 222 14.44 22.15 -3.45
N GLY A 223 14.72 21.24 -4.41
CA GLY A 223 15.98 20.50 -4.54
C GLY A 223 17.12 21.35 -5.06
#